data_AF-U5X003-F1
#
_entry.id   AF-U5X003-F1
#
_cell.length_a   1.000
_cell.length_b   1.000
_cell.length_c   1.000
_cell.angle_alpha   90.00
_cell.angle_beta   90.00
_cell.angle_gamma   90.00
#
_symmetry.space_group_name_H-M   'P 1'
#
loop_
_entity.id
_entity.type
_entity.pdbx_description
1 polymer ?
#
loop_
_entity_poly.entity_id
_entity_poly.type
_entity_poly.pdbx_seq_one_letter_code
_entity_poly.pdbx_strand_id
1 'polypeptide(L)'
;MGAFLPLQRSRLDSRVRTIQPGTPLKQPPSAYIGTNIVFTTSGVFSPATLTGAVLEVGADAVMFSVDYPYESSQEAVARLQRTTLSAGDRAKIAHANAERILAISAR
;
A
#
# COMPACT_ATOMS: atom_id res chain seq x y z
N MET A 1 3.31 -5.68 -0.80
CA MET A 1 3.22 -4.70 0.31
C MET A 1 4.32 -3.61 0.22
N GLY A 2 4.46 -2.97 -0.94
CA GLY A 2 5.35 -1.82 -1.11
C GLY A 2 6.82 -1.99 -0.73
N ALA A 3 7.34 -3.23 -0.73
CA ALA A 3 8.72 -3.54 -0.35
C ALA A 3 9.19 -2.80 0.92
N PHE A 4 8.36 -2.80 1.97
CA PHE A 4 8.58 -2.13 3.27
C PHE A 4 8.57 -0.60 3.27
N LEU A 5 8.45 0.07 2.12
CA LEU A 5 8.45 1.54 2.04
C LEU A 5 7.41 2.23 2.93
N PRO A 6 6.15 1.73 3.08
CA PRO A 6 5.19 2.34 3.99
C PRO A 6 5.72 2.48 5.42
N LEU A 7 6.47 1.49 5.91
CA LEU A 7 6.98 1.46 7.28
C LEU A 7 8.29 2.25 7.47
N GLN A 8 8.85 2.81 6.40
CA GLN A 8 10.14 3.51 6.42
C GLN A 8 9.98 5.04 6.25
N ARG A 9 8.76 5.57 6.14
CA ARG A 9 8.48 6.99 5.83
C ARG A 9 9.25 7.96 6.73
N SER A 10 9.11 7.82 8.04
CA SER A 10 9.77 8.71 9.03
C SER A 10 11.29 8.61 8.95
N ARG A 11 11.82 7.40 8.72
CA ARG A 11 13.25 7.17 8.56
C ARG A 11 13.77 7.82 7.28
N LEU A 12 13.08 7.67 6.15
CA LEU A 12 13.50 8.26 4.87
C LEU A 12 13.56 9.78 4.96
N ASP A 13 12.55 10.42 5.56
CA ASP A 13 12.56 11.87 5.78
C ASP A 13 13.72 12.31 6.68
N SER A 14 13.98 11.57 7.76
CA SER A 14 15.14 11.80 8.62
C SER A 14 16.44 11.68 7.84
N ARG A 15 16.61 10.64 7.01
CA ARG A 15 17.85 10.41 6.25
C ARG A 15 18.11 11.47 5.20
N VAL A 16 17.09 11.93 4.48
CA VAL A 16 17.27 13.04 3.52
C VAL A 16 17.68 14.32 4.23
N ARG A 17 17.09 14.62 5.40
CA ARG A 17 17.46 15.79 6.21
C ARG A 17 18.91 15.72 6.73
N THR A 18 19.37 14.52 7.11
CA THR A 18 20.73 14.33 7.62
C THR A 18 21.78 14.29 6.51
N ILE A 19 21.53 13.54 5.42
CA ILE A 19 22.51 13.32 4.35
C ILE A 19 22.62 14.54 3.44
N GLN A 20 21.52 15.28 3.25
CA GLN A 20 21.44 16.43 2.34
C GLN A 20 21.96 16.08 0.93
N PRO A 21 21.24 15.21 0.20
CA PRO A 21 21.71 14.74 -1.10
C PRO A 21 21.97 15.93 -2.04
N GLY A 22 23.01 15.82 -2.86
CA GLY A 22 23.44 16.90 -3.77
C GLY A 22 22.38 17.30 -4.81
N THR A 23 21.32 16.51 -4.96
CA THR A 23 20.12 16.88 -5.73
C THR A 23 18.92 16.95 -4.78
N PRO A 24 18.34 18.14 -4.55
CA PRO A 24 17.20 18.28 -3.65
C PRO A 24 15.92 17.71 -4.28
N LEU A 25 15.07 17.13 -3.42
CA LEU A 25 13.72 16.69 -3.80
C LEU A 25 12.72 17.85 -3.64
N LYS A 26 11.65 17.85 -4.45
CA LYS A 26 10.60 18.87 -4.36
C LYS A 26 9.75 18.75 -3.08
N GLN A 27 9.65 17.54 -2.54
CA GLN A 27 8.93 17.22 -1.30
C GLN A 27 9.73 16.19 -0.49
N PRO A 28 9.47 16.03 0.83
CA PRO A 28 10.07 14.95 1.59
C PRO A 28 9.69 13.58 1.00
N PRO A 29 10.57 12.55 1.08
CA PRO A 29 10.28 11.22 0.56
C PRO A 29 8.91 10.66 0.96
N SER A 30 8.50 10.85 2.22
CA SER A 30 7.22 10.37 2.73
C SER A 30 6.02 10.96 2.00
N ALA A 31 6.12 12.18 1.44
CA ALA A 31 5.00 12.82 0.75
C ALA A 31 4.65 12.14 -0.58
N TYR A 32 5.61 11.44 -1.21
CA TYR A 32 5.39 10.67 -2.43
C TYR A 32 4.81 9.27 -2.15
N ILE A 33 5.05 8.72 -0.96
CA ILE A 33 4.61 7.40 -0.53
C ILE A 33 3.14 7.51 -0.09
N GLY A 34 2.24 6.91 -0.88
CA GLY A 34 0.79 7.00 -0.71
C GLY A 34 0.08 7.92 -1.69
N THR A 35 0.82 8.73 -2.46
CA THR A 35 0.25 9.70 -3.42
C THR A 35 0.71 9.41 -4.85
N ASN A 36 2.03 9.32 -5.05
CA ASN A 36 2.67 8.98 -6.33
C ASN A 36 3.04 7.50 -6.40
N ILE A 37 3.39 6.92 -5.23
CA ILE A 37 3.73 5.51 -5.09
C ILE A 37 2.62 4.85 -4.28
N VAL A 38 1.93 3.90 -4.90
CA VAL A 38 0.87 3.09 -4.32
C VAL A 38 1.29 1.62 -4.33
N PHE A 39 0.61 0.78 -3.55
CA PHE A 39 1.10 -0.55 -3.21
C PHE A 39 0.06 -1.63 -3.46
N THR A 40 0.53 -2.84 -3.70
CA THR A 40 -0.31 -4.04 -3.73
C THR A 40 -0.07 -4.94 -2.52
N THR A 41 -1.00 -5.85 -2.22
CA THR A 41 -0.86 -6.90 -1.19
C THR A 41 -0.10 -8.14 -1.66
N SER A 42 0.39 -8.18 -2.91
CA SER A 42 1.01 -9.36 -3.51
C SER A 42 2.09 -9.99 -2.60
N GLY A 43 2.02 -11.31 -2.42
CA GLY A 43 2.93 -12.10 -1.59
C GLY A 43 2.95 -11.77 -0.09
N VAL A 44 2.08 -10.87 0.40
CA VAL A 44 2.09 -10.40 1.79
C VAL A 44 0.67 -10.21 2.29
N PHE A 45 0.05 -11.30 2.74
CA PHE A 45 -1.34 -11.35 3.21
C PHE A 45 -1.50 -11.28 4.73
N SER A 46 -0.53 -10.72 5.43
CA SER A 46 -0.62 -10.51 6.89
C SER A 46 -1.61 -9.39 7.21
N PRO A 47 -2.71 -9.64 7.96
CA PRO A 47 -3.65 -8.59 8.34
C PRO A 47 -3.00 -7.46 9.16
N ALA A 48 -2.04 -7.81 10.02
CA ALA A 48 -1.30 -6.82 10.80
C ALA A 48 -0.45 -5.92 9.90
N THR A 49 0.24 -6.50 8.91
CA THR A 49 1.05 -5.73 7.97
C THR A 49 0.19 -4.82 7.10
N LEU A 50 -0.95 -5.31 6.61
CA LEU A 50 -1.89 -4.49 5.86
C LEU A 50 -2.45 -3.34 6.71
N THR A 51 -2.79 -3.61 7.98
CA THR A 51 -3.26 -2.57 8.92
C THR A 51 -2.20 -1.50 9.12
N GLY A 52 -0.94 -1.89 9.35
CA GLY A 52 0.18 -0.95 9.46
C GLY A 52 0.38 -0.11 8.20
N ALA A 53 0.28 -0.71 7.02
CA ALA A 53 0.35 0.03 5.77
C ALA A 53 -0.81 1.04 5.63
N VAL A 54 -2.05 0.66 5.94
CA VAL A 54 -3.19 1.57 5.92
C VAL A 54 -3.01 2.73 6.90
N LEU A 55 -2.47 2.48 8.09
CA LEU A 55 -2.16 3.54 9.06
C LEU A 55 -1.07 4.51 8.56
N GLU A 56 -0.06 4.01 7.84
CA GLU A 56 1.05 4.82 7.34
C GLU A 56 0.73 5.60 6.06
N VAL A 57 -0.08 5.03 5.14
CA VAL A 57 -0.29 5.61 3.79
C VAL A 57 -1.75 5.85 3.42
N GLY A 58 -2.69 5.42 4.25
CA GLY A 58 -4.12 5.45 3.96
C GLY A 58 -4.56 4.30 3.05
N ALA A 59 -5.84 3.92 3.18
CA ALA A 59 -6.40 2.82 2.39
C ALA A 59 -6.45 3.12 0.89
N ASP A 60 -6.56 4.39 0.48
CA ASP A 60 -6.63 4.82 -0.93
C ASP A 60 -5.34 4.53 -1.72
N ALA A 61 -4.24 4.24 -1.03
CA ALA A 61 -2.94 3.93 -1.61
C ALA A 61 -2.63 2.42 -1.71
N VAL A 62 -3.57 1.55 -1.34
CA VAL A 62 -3.35 0.10 -1.28
C VAL A 62 -4.37 -0.64 -2.15
N MET A 63 -3.89 -1.55 -2.99
CA MET A 63 -4.70 -2.41 -3.86
C MET A 63 -4.48 -3.88 -3.53
N PHE A 64 -5.51 -4.68 -3.71
CA PHE A 64 -5.39 -6.13 -3.61
C PHE A 64 -4.65 -6.69 -4.83
N SER A 65 -3.74 -7.63 -4.61
CA SER A 65 -3.12 -8.46 -5.64
C SER A 65 -2.66 -9.76 -5.02
N VAL A 66 -2.62 -10.83 -5.82
CA VAL A 66 -2.35 -12.19 -5.35
C VAL A 66 -0.90 -12.61 -5.55
N ASP A 67 -0.28 -12.31 -6.70
CA ASP A 67 0.99 -12.96 -7.12
C ASP A 67 0.80 -14.43 -7.58
N TYR A 68 -0.31 -14.69 -8.29
CA TYR A 68 -0.54 -15.99 -8.93
C TYR A 68 0.46 -16.20 -10.10
N PRO A 69 1.03 -17.40 -10.30
CA PRO A 69 0.71 -18.69 -9.66
C PRO A 69 1.55 -19.03 -8.43
N TYR A 70 2.36 -18.10 -7.92
CA TYR A 70 3.24 -18.37 -6.78
C TYR A 70 2.47 -18.43 -5.46
N GLU A 71 1.37 -17.69 -5.36
CA GLU A 71 0.51 -17.61 -4.18
C GLU A 71 -0.92 -18.10 -4.45
N SER A 72 -1.60 -18.55 -3.39
CA SER A 72 -2.99 -19.04 -3.46
C SER A 72 -3.99 -17.87 -3.47
N SER A 73 -4.79 -17.77 -4.54
CA SER A 73 -5.89 -16.81 -4.64
C SER A 73 -6.92 -16.98 -3.51
N GLN A 74 -7.21 -18.22 -3.11
CA GLN A 74 -8.17 -18.50 -2.05
C GLN A 74 -7.67 -17.97 -0.70
N GLU A 75 -6.40 -18.23 -0.38
CA GLU A 75 -5.79 -17.77 0.87
C GLU A 75 -5.69 -16.24 0.89
N ALA A 76 -5.29 -15.62 -0.22
CA ALA A 76 -5.21 -14.17 -0.36
C ALA A 76 -6.55 -13.48 -0.05
N VAL A 77 -7.65 -13.98 -0.62
CA VAL A 77 -9.00 -13.45 -0.38
C VAL A 77 -9.43 -13.69 1.07
N ALA A 78 -9.23 -14.90 1.61
CA ALA A 78 -9.60 -15.24 2.98
C ALA A 78 -8.87 -14.35 4.00
N ARG A 79 -7.61 -14.00 3.73
CA ARG A 79 -6.81 -13.11 4.59
C ARG A 79 -7.29 -11.68 4.58
N LEU A 80 -7.64 -11.14 3.41
CA LEU A 80 -8.22 -9.79 3.31
C LEU A 80 -9.54 -9.69 4.09
N GLN A 81 -10.38 -10.74 4.01
CA GLN A 81 -11.66 -10.80 4.73
C GLN A 81 -11.51 -10.86 6.25
N ARG A 82 -10.39 -11.40 6.77
CA ARG A 82 -10.10 -11.51 8.21
C ARG A 82 -9.47 -10.24 8.82
N THR A 83 -9.33 -9.17 8.04
CA THR A 83 -8.77 -7.91 8.55
C THR A 83 -9.75 -7.19 9.48
N THR A 84 -9.23 -6.39 10.40
CA THR A 84 -10.04 -5.51 11.28
C THR A 84 -10.31 -4.15 10.66
N LEU A 85 -9.94 -3.97 9.39
CA LEU A 85 -10.20 -2.74 8.64
C LEU A 85 -11.70 -2.52 8.46
N SER A 86 -12.08 -1.25 8.37
CA SER A 86 -13.48 -0.88 8.10
C SER A 86 -13.96 -1.52 6.79
N ALA A 87 -15.28 -1.72 6.66
CA ALA A 87 -15.86 -2.24 5.42
C ALA A 87 -15.53 -1.36 4.21
N GLY A 88 -15.50 -0.03 4.40
CA GLY A 88 -15.12 0.93 3.36
C GLY A 88 -13.66 0.78 2.92
N ASP A 89 -12.72 0.69 3.86
CA ASP A 89 -11.29 0.52 3.53
C ASP A 89 -11.03 -0.83 2.85
N ARG A 90 -11.69 -1.89 3.32
CA ARG A 90 -11.63 -3.20 2.67
C ARG A 90 -12.16 -3.14 1.24
N ALA A 91 -13.25 -2.43 0.96
CA ALA A 91 -13.79 -2.28 -0.39
C ALA A 91 -12.83 -1.50 -1.31
N LYS A 92 -12.25 -0.40 -0.80
CA LYS A 92 -11.20 0.35 -1.49
C LYS A 92 -10.04 -0.54 -1.92
N ILE A 93 -9.52 -1.33 -0.98
CA ILE A 93 -8.39 -2.22 -1.22
C ILE A 93 -8.78 -3.37 -2.15
N ALA A 94 -9.96 -3.97 -1.96
CA ALA A 94 -10.40 -5.14 -2.72
C ALA A 94 -10.59 -4.84 -4.21
N HIS A 95 -11.10 -3.65 -4.57
CA HIS A 95 -11.37 -3.33 -5.98
C HIS A 95 -11.36 -1.82 -6.30
N ALA A 96 -11.97 -0.96 -5.47
CA ALA A 96 -12.27 0.41 -5.91
C ALA A 96 -11.02 1.26 -6.21
N ASN A 97 -9.90 1.00 -5.53
CA ASN A 97 -8.63 1.66 -5.85
C ASN A 97 -8.09 1.22 -7.20
N ALA A 98 -8.16 -0.07 -7.54
CA ALA A 98 -7.73 -0.57 -8.83
C ALA A 98 -8.62 0.00 -9.95
N GLU A 99 -9.94 0.06 -9.73
CA GLU A 99 -10.89 0.68 -10.65
C GLU A 99 -10.53 2.14 -10.94
N ARG A 100 -10.29 2.94 -9.89
CA ARG A 100 -9.90 4.34 -10.03
C ARG A 100 -8.54 4.53 -10.69
N ILE A 101 -7.51 3.79 -10.25
CA ILE A 101 -6.12 4.00 -10.68
C ILE A 101 -5.89 3.46 -12.10
N LEU A 102 -6.50 2.33 -12.43
CA LEU A 102 -6.33 1.66 -13.72
C LEU A 102 -7.46 2.01 -14.71
N ALA A 103 -8.36 2.93 -14.32
CA ALA A 103 -9.51 3.37 -15.10
C ALA A 103 -10.41 2.20 -15.59
N ILE A 104 -10.65 1.22 -14.72
CA ILE A 104 -11.54 0.09 -15.01
C ILE A 104 -12.97 0.50 -14.68
N SER A 105 -13.89 0.28 -15.63
CA SER A 105 -15.32 0.57 -15.40
C SER A 105 -15.87 -0.34 -14.30
N ALA A 106 -16.51 0.26 -13.30
CA ALA A 106 -17.27 -0.50 -12.31
C ALA A 106 -18.36 -1.30 -13.04
N ARG A 107 -18.46 -2.59 -12.72
CA ARG A 107 -19.54 -3.45 -13.21
C ARG A 107 -20.81 -3.27 -12.40
#